data_AF-A0A965P8T5-F1
#
_entry.id   AF-A0A965P8T5-F1
#
_cell.length_a   1.000
_cell.length_b   1.000
_cell.length_c   1.000
_cell.angle_alpha   90.00
_cell.angle_beta   90.00
_cell.angle_gamma   90.00
#
_symmetry.space_group_name_H-M   'P 1'
#
loop_
_entity.id
_entity.type
_entity.pdbx_description
1 polymer ?
#
loop_
_entity_poly.entity_id
_entity_poly.type
_entity_poly.pdbx_seq_one_letter_code
_entity_poly.pdbx_strand_id
1 'polypeptide(L)'
;MEIIYTDKDGNTVKFTEEMAIAAITERDTLRVSLNDCQDRSSRYYGRLVTVREQVYEFFNSRYNPDTDTAIECEIDDVNELLKNIGAEELKKLWTVHGTINFTITNVPASNEDDAFDYAMNELNVEVNGDADLDDWTVDISSAAQQ
;
A
#
# COMPACT_ATOMS: atom_id res chain seq x y z
N MET A 1 -9.60 -3.71 56.15
CA MET A 1 -10.60 -2.66 56.52
C MET A 1 -11.73 -2.78 55.50
N GLU A 2 -13.00 -2.83 55.91
CA GLU A 2 -14.13 -3.02 54.98
C GLU A 2 -14.94 -1.74 54.85
N ILE A 3 -15.25 -1.34 53.61
CA ILE A 3 -16.05 -0.15 53.32
C ILE A 3 -17.39 -0.60 52.76
N ILE A 4 -18.48 -0.13 53.37
CA ILE A 4 -19.83 -0.35 52.85
C ILE A 4 -20.23 0.93 52.09
N TYR A 5 -20.51 0.78 50.80
CA TYR A 5 -20.95 1.87 49.94
C TYR A 5 -22.32 1.53 49.35
N THR A 6 -23.24 2.49 49.42
CA THR A 6 -24.54 2.41 48.73
C THR A 6 -24.51 3.38 47.57
N ASP A 7 -24.74 2.87 46.36
CA ASP A 7 -24.79 3.69 45.17
C ASP A 7 -26.08 4.52 45.08
N LYS A 8 -26.12 5.42 44.10
CA LYS A 8 -27.26 6.30 43.78
C LYS A 8 -28.53 5.54 43.37
N ASP A 9 -28.42 4.27 43.02
CA ASP A 9 -29.52 3.39 42.61
C ASP A 9 -29.99 2.49 43.77
N GLY A 10 -29.41 2.66 44.97
CA GLY A 10 -29.77 1.95 46.19
C GLY A 10 -29.05 0.61 46.40
N ASN A 11 -28.11 0.25 45.51
CA ASN A 11 -27.36 -1.00 45.64
C ASN A 11 -26.24 -0.83 46.66
N THR A 12 -26.22 -1.71 47.66
CA THR A 12 -25.20 -1.69 48.70
C THR A 12 -24.13 -2.74 48.41
N VAL A 13 -22.90 -2.30 48.21
CA VAL A 13 -21.75 -3.14 47.91
C VAL A 13 -20.73 -3.02 49.04
N LYS A 14 -20.22 -4.18 49.47
CA LYS A 14 -19.07 -4.25 50.38
C LYS A 14 -17.79 -4.24 49.56
N PHE A 15 -16.95 -3.25 49.77
CA PHE A 15 -15.62 -3.17 49.18
C PHE A 15 -14.60 -3.77 50.14
N THR A 16 -14.01 -4.87 49.70
CA THR A 16 -12.78 -5.41 50.31
C THR A 16 -11.57 -4.63 49.83
N GLU A 17 -10.45 -4.78 50.53
CA GLU A 17 -9.18 -4.17 50.13
C GLU A 17 -8.72 -4.63 48.74
N GLU A 18 -8.91 -5.92 48.41
CA GLU A 18 -8.62 -6.47 47.07
C GLU A 18 -9.50 -5.84 45.98
N MET A 19 -10.79 -5.62 46.24
CA MET A 19 -11.69 -4.94 45.30
C MET A 19 -11.28 -3.47 45.09
N ALA A 20 -10.80 -2.80 46.14
CA ALA A 20 -10.30 -1.43 46.03
C ALA A 20 -9.02 -1.37 45.18
N ILE A 21 -8.07 -2.30 45.38
CA ILE A 21 -6.85 -2.40 44.57
C ILE A 21 -7.19 -2.70 43.11
N ALA A 22 -8.11 -3.65 42.86
CA ALA A 22 -8.56 -3.99 41.51
C ALA A 22 -9.19 -2.78 40.81
N ALA A 23 -10.10 -2.06 41.49
CA ALA A 23 -10.75 -0.87 40.93
C ALA A 23 -9.75 0.26 40.62
N ILE A 24 -8.74 0.46 41.47
CA ILE A 24 -7.68 1.45 41.22
C ILE A 24 -6.86 1.06 39.99
N THR A 25 -6.46 -0.21 39.89
CA THR A 25 -5.68 -0.74 38.78
C THR A 25 -6.45 -0.65 37.45
N GLU A 26 -7.73 -1.01 37.46
CA GLU A 26 -8.61 -0.89 36.30
C GLU A 26 -8.77 0.57 35.89
N ARG A 27 -9.03 1.48 36.84
CA ARG A 27 -9.13 2.92 36.56
C ARG A 27 -7.87 3.46 35.90
N ASP A 28 -6.70 3.07 36.39
CA ASP A 28 -5.42 3.53 35.84
C ASP A 28 -5.19 2.98 34.43
N THR A 29 -5.60 1.74 34.17
CA THR A 29 -5.58 1.13 32.82
C THR A 29 -6.54 1.85 31.87
N LEU A 30 -7.77 2.13 32.31
CA LEU A 30 -8.76 2.87 31.53
C LEU A 30 -8.30 4.29 31.21
N ARG A 31 -7.59 4.96 32.12
CA ARG A 31 -6.99 6.28 31.87
C ARG A 31 -5.94 6.23 30.76
N VAL A 32 -5.06 5.23 30.78
CA VAL A 32 -4.07 5.04 29.72
C VAL A 32 -4.77 4.77 28.39
N SER A 33 -5.73 3.85 28.35
CA SER A 33 -6.48 3.54 27.13
C SER A 33 -7.28 4.73 26.58
N LEU A 34 -7.84 5.57 27.46
CA LEU A 34 -8.57 6.77 27.06
C LEU A 34 -7.61 7.78 26.43
N ASN A 35 -6.46 8.02 27.05
CA ASN A 35 -5.43 8.91 26.50
C ASN A 35 -4.95 8.39 25.14
N ASP A 36 -4.66 7.10 25.00
CA ASP A 36 -4.25 6.51 23.72
C ASP A 36 -5.32 6.66 22.63
N CYS A 37 -6.60 6.50 23.00
CA CYS A 37 -7.73 6.68 22.09
C CYS A 37 -7.87 8.16 21.66
N GLN A 38 -7.76 9.08 22.61
CA GLN A 38 -7.79 10.52 22.35
C GLN A 38 -6.64 10.95 21.45
N ASP A 39 -5.41 10.50 21.74
CA ASP A 39 -4.23 10.79 20.93
C ASP A 39 -4.37 10.27 19.49
N ARG A 40 -4.88 9.03 19.33
CA ARG A 40 -5.18 8.49 18.00
C ARG A 40 -6.20 9.33 17.26
N SER A 41 -7.32 9.65 17.92
CA SER A 41 -8.40 10.47 17.35
C SER A 41 -7.88 11.84 16.91
N SER A 42 -7.14 12.53 17.79
CA SER A 42 -6.53 13.83 17.50
C SER A 42 -5.55 13.76 16.32
N ARG A 43 -4.74 12.70 16.21
CA ARG A 43 -3.85 12.50 15.07
C ARG A 43 -4.60 12.30 13.76
N TYR A 44 -5.63 11.45 13.74
CA TYR A 44 -6.40 11.22 12.51
C TYR A 44 -7.19 12.46 12.10
N TYR A 45 -7.79 13.16 13.06
CA TYR A 45 -8.48 14.41 12.80
C TYR A 45 -7.52 15.47 12.27
N GLY A 46 -6.35 15.63 12.90
CA GLY A 46 -5.31 16.54 12.43
C GLY A 46 -4.87 16.24 10.99
N ARG A 47 -4.59 14.97 10.67
CA ARG A 47 -4.25 14.55 9.31
C ARG A 47 -5.37 14.87 8.31
N LEU A 48 -6.62 14.62 8.67
CA LEU A 48 -7.76 14.92 7.80
C LEU A 48 -7.89 16.42 7.52
N VAL A 49 -7.69 17.26 8.54
CA VAL A 49 -7.68 18.72 8.38
C VAL A 49 -6.55 19.14 7.43
N THR A 50 -5.33 18.63 7.63
CA THR A 50 -4.19 18.92 6.76
C THR A 50 -4.45 18.52 5.30
N VAL A 51 -5.04 17.33 5.06
CA VAL A 51 -5.39 16.89 3.70
C VAL A 51 -6.39 17.85 3.06
N ARG A 52 -7.42 18.28 3.80
CA ARG A 52 -8.43 19.22 3.31
C ARG A 52 -7.82 20.58 2.97
N GLU A 53 -6.93 21.08 3.81
CA GLU A 53 -6.21 22.33 3.59
C GLU A 53 -5.31 22.24 2.35
N GLN A 54 -4.49 21.18 2.23
CA GLN A 54 -3.60 20.99 1.09
C GLN A 54 -4.35 20.90 -0.24
N VAL A 55 -5.44 20.13 -0.29
CA VAL A 55 -6.29 20.00 -1.49
C VAL A 55 -6.93 21.34 -1.83
N TYR A 56 -7.48 22.04 -0.83
CA TYR A 56 -8.07 23.35 -1.05
C TYR A 56 -7.06 24.37 -1.58
N GLU A 57 -5.89 24.50 -0.95
CA GLU A 57 -4.83 25.42 -1.37
C GLU A 57 -4.34 25.11 -2.79
N PHE A 58 -4.17 23.82 -3.12
CA PHE A 58 -3.75 23.38 -4.45
C PHE A 58 -4.69 23.85 -5.55
N PHE A 59 -6.00 23.64 -5.39
CA PHE A 59 -6.99 24.03 -6.41
C PHE A 59 -7.32 25.51 -6.35
N ASN A 60 -7.42 26.10 -5.17
CA ASN A 60 -7.76 27.52 -5.00
C ASN A 60 -6.68 28.44 -5.60
N SER A 61 -5.40 28.08 -5.49
CA SER A 61 -4.31 28.83 -6.11
C SER A 61 -4.35 28.83 -7.64
N ARG A 62 -5.03 27.84 -8.25
CA ARG A 62 -5.17 27.69 -9.72
C ARG A 62 -6.58 28.01 -10.21
N TYR A 63 -7.51 28.30 -9.30
CA TYR A 63 -8.87 28.66 -9.65
C TYR A 63 -8.92 30.10 -10.13
N ASN A 64 -9.41 30.30 -11.36
CA ASN A 64 -9.67 31.62 -11.92
C ASN A 64 -11.19 31.78 -12.13
N PRO A 65 -11.86 32.66 -11.38
CA PRO A 65 -13.32 32.83 -11.42
C PRO A 65 -13.81 33.42 -12.75
N ASP A 66 -12.93 34.03 -13.54
CA ASP A 66 -13.28 34.67 -14.80
C ASP A 66 -13.20 33.69 -15.99
N THR A 67 -12.67 32.49 -15.78
CA THR A 67 -12.55 31.44 -16.81
C THR A 67 -13.41 30.24 -16.47
N ASP A 68 -14.51 30.05 -17.19
CA ASP A 68 -15.51 29.01 -16.92
C ASP A 68 -15.18 27.68 -17.62
N THR A 69 -13.91 27.27 -17.58
CA THR A 69 -13.38 26.17 -18.42
C THR A 69 -12.79 25.03 -17.60
N ALA A 70 -11.49 25.07 -17.30
CA ALA A 70 -10.76 24.01 -16.64
C ALA A 70 -9.66 24.57 -15.74
N ILE A 71 -9.32 23.82 -14.68
CA ILE A 71 -8.10 24.03 -13.92
C ILE A 71 -7.02 23.15 -14.55
N GLU A 72 -6.06 23.77 -15.23
CA GLU A 72 -4.90 23.07 -15.78
C GLU A 72 -3.79 22.98 -14.73
N CYS A 73 -3.17 21.80 -14.60
CA CYS A 73 -2.10 21.54 -13.65
C CYS A 73 -1.06 20.60 -14.24
N GLU A 74 0.20 20.77 -13.82
CA GLU A 74 1.28 19.86 -14.21
C GLU A 74 1.14 18.54 -13.44
N ILE A 75 1.46 17.41 -14.10
CA ILE A 75 1.36 16.09 -13.47
C ILE A 75 2.27 15.99 -12.24
N ASP A 76 3.43 16.65 -12.27
CA ASP A 76 4.38 16.66 -11.16
C ASP A 76 3.80 17.36 -9.93
N ASP A 77 3.13 18.50 -10.12
CA ASP A 77 2.40 19.21 -9.06
C ASP A 77 1.29 18.34 -8.44
N VAL A 78 0.55 17.62 -9.29
CA VAL A 78 -0.50 16.69 -8.84
C VAL A 78 0.10 15.54 -8.04
N ASN A 79 1.19 14.95 -8.50
CA ASN A 79 1.87 13.86 -7.80
C ASN A 79 2.50 14.34 -6.48
N GLU A 80 3.00 15.57 -6.41
CA GLU A 80 3.46 16.16 -5.15
C GLU A 80 2.30 16.29 -4.14
N LEU A 81 1.13 16.78 -4.58
CA LEU A 81 -0.07 16.80 -3.74
C LEU A 81 -0.45 15.40 -3.25
N LEU A 82 -0.56 14.43 -4.17
CA LEU A 82 -0.94 13.05 -3.86
C LEU A 82 0.00 12.43 -2.82
N LYS A 83 1.31 12.61 -3.01
CA LYS A 83 2.33 12.17 -2.06
C LYS A 83 2.19 12.82 -0.69
N ASN A 84 1.94 14.13 -0.64
CA ASN A 84 1.79 14.88 0.61
C ASN A 84 0.56 14.44 1.42
N ILE A 85 -0.54 14.07 0.74
CA ILE A 85 -1.76 13.54 1.39
C ILE A 85 -1.69 12.04 1.69
N GLY A 86 -0.63 11.35 1.26
CA GLY A 86 -0.44 9.91 1.42
C GLY A 86 -1.28 9.05 0.47
N ALA A 87 -1.62 9.57 -0.70
CA ALA A 87 -2.25 8.86 -1.79
C ALA A 87 -1.20 8.29 -2.77
N GLU A 88 -1.63 7.38 -3.64
CA GLU A 88 -0.77 6.89 -4.72
C GLU A 88 -0.60 7.93 -5.82
N GLU A 89 0.63 8.06 -6.33
CA GLU A 89 0.96 8.93 -7.47
C GLU A 89 0.35 8.38 -8.77
N LEU A 90 0.04 9.29 -9.71
CA LEU A 90 -0.34 8.96 -11.06
C LEU A 90 0.85 8.32 -11.79
N LYS A 91 0.62 7.13 -12.36
CA LYS A 91 1.64 6.35 -13.07
C LYS A 91 1.42 6.41 -14.57
N LYS A 92 2.51 6.47 -15.32
CA LYS A 92 2.51 6.23 -16.77
C LYS A 92 2.80 4.75 -17.01
N LEU A 93 2.09 4.17 -17.96
CA LEU A 93 2.44 2.86 -18.50
C LEU A 93 3.59 3.03 -19.49
N TRP A 94 4.57 2.14 -19.40
CA TRP A 94 5.75 2.16 -20.26
C TRP A 94 5.83 0.82 -20.99
N THR A 95 6.14 0.89 -22.28
CA THR A 95 6.53 -0.29 -23.06
C THR A 95 8.05 -0.34 -23.12
N VAL A 96 8.63 -1.46 -22.70
CA VAL A 96 10.08 -1.69 -22.74
C VAL A 96 10.36 -2.76 -23.77
N HIS A 97 11.20 -2.45 -24.76
CA HIS A 97 11.70 -3.43 -25.72
C HIS A 97 13.10 -3.90 -25.31
N GLY A 98 13.32 -5.21 -25.26
CA GLY A 98 14.61 -5.80 -24.93
C GLY A 98 14.78 -7.17 -25.58
N THR A 99 16.03 -7.62 -25.68
CA THR A 99 16.38 -8.94 -26.24
C THR A 99 17.10 -9.76 -25.17
N ILE A 100 16.63 -10.99 -24.94
CA ILE A 100 17.27 -11.93 -24.01
C ILE A 100 18.11 -12.90 -24.84
N ASN A 101 19.44 -12.86 -24.66
CA ASN A 101 20.35 -13.85 -25.24
C ASN A 101 20.67 -14.91 -24.19
N PHE A 102 20.40 -16.17 -24.49
CA PHE A 102 20.71 -17.31 -23.62
C PHE A 102 21.31 -18.45 -24.45
N THR A 103 21.99 -19.37 -23.77
CA THR A 103 22.53 -20.59 -24.39
C THR A 103 22.00 -21.78 -23.62
N ILE A 104 21.28 -22.67 -24.30
CA ILE A 104 20.82 -23.94 -23.74
C ILE A 104 21.88 -25.00 -24.08
N THR A 105 22.42 -25.65 -23.06
CA THR A 105 23.38 -26.74 -23.21
C THR A 105 22.77 -28.05 -22.77
N ASN A 106 23.26 -29.17 -23.30
CA ASN A 106 22.80 -30.53 -22.97
C ASN A 106 21.33 -30.80 -23.33
N VAL A 107 20.85 -30.28 -24.46
CA VAL A 107 19.51 -30.58 -24.99
C VAL A 107 19.48 -32.05 -25.45
N PRO A 108 18.61 -32.91 -24.87
CA PRO A 108 18.50 -34.29 -25.29
C PRO A 108 17.70 -34.38 -26.59
N ALA A 109 18.39 -34.50 -27.72
CA ALA A 109 17.79 -34.57 -29.06
C ALA A 109 18.51 -35.59 -29.95
N SER A 110 17.79 -36.17 -30.90
CA SER A 110 18.32 -37.23 -31.78
C SER A 110 19.12 -36.65 -32.97
N ASN A 111 18.88 -35.39 -33.31
CA ASN A 111 19.51 -34.64 -34.39
C ASN A 111 19.38 -33.12 -34.13
N GLU A 112 19.93 -32.31 -35.03
CA GLU A 112 19.92 -30.85 -34.93
C GLU A 112 18.50 -30.26 -34.99
N ASP A 113 17.65 -30.74 -35.90
CA ASP A 113 16.26 -30.28 -36.04
C ASP A 113 15.46 -30.59 -34.75
N ASP A 114 15.62 -31.78 -34.16
CA ASP A 114 15.00 -32.14 -32.88
C ASP A 114 15.44 -31.21 -31.73
N ALA A 115 16.70 -30.75 -31.75
CA ALA A 115 17.24 -29.84 -30.72
C ALA A 115 16.67 -28.43 -30.88
N PHE A 116 16.49 -27.97 -32.12
CA PHE A 116 15.80 -26.71 -32.42
C PHE A 116 14.34 -26.76 -32.01
N ASP A 117 13.62 -27.82 -32.37
CA ASP A 117 12.21 -28.00 -32.01
C ASP A 117 12.01 -28.03 -30.50
N TYR A 118 12.91 -28.67 -29.74
CA TYR A 118 12.85 -28.65 -28.27
C TYR A 118 13.00 -27.22 -27.73
N ALA A 119 14.03 -26.50 -28.16
CA ALA A 119 14.28 -25.14 -27.69
C ALA A 119 13.18 -24.16 -28.10
N MET A 120 12.56 -24.35 -29.27
CA MET A 120 11.48 -23.51 -29.76
C MET A 120 10.15 -23.74 -29.02
N ASN A 121 9.84 -25.00 -28.69
CA ASN A 121 8.53 -25.36 -28.13
C ASN A 121 8.50 -25.41 -26.59
N GLU A 122 9.64 -25.69 -25.94
CA GLU A 122 9.70 -25.84 -24.47
C GLU A 122 10.24 -24.61 -23.75
N LEU A 123 10.84 -23.64 -24.48
CA LEU A 123 11.25 -22.39 -23.88
C LEU A 123 10.01 -21.55 -23.56
N ASN A 124 9.86 -21.16 -22.29
CA ASN A 124 8.82 -20.24 -21.84
C ASN A 124 9.47 -18.96 -21.30
N VAL A 125 8.94 -17.81 -21.72
CA VAL A 125 9.32 -16.50 -21.18
C VAL A 125 8.13 -15.96 -20.39
N GLU A 126 8.35 -15.73 -19.09
CA GLU A 126 7.32 -15.21 -18.19
C GLU A 126 7.81 -13.92 -17.54
N VAL A 127 6.92 -12.93 -17.46
CA VAL A 127 7.13 -11.72 -16.67
C VAL A 127 6.29 -11.85 -15.40
N ASN A 128 6.94 -11.85 -14.25
CA ASN A 128 6.25 -11.85 -12.96
C ASN A 128 5.84 -10.43 -12.56
N GLY A 129 4.63 -10.26 -12.00
CA GLY A 129 4.11 -8.98 -11.50
C GLY A 129 2.84 -8.51 -12.25
N ASP A 130 2.51 -7.22 -12.15
CA ASP A 130 1.34 -6.60 -12.81
C ASP A 130 1.64 -6.16 -14.26
N ALA A 131 2.50 -6.88 -14.97
CA ALA A 131 2.90 -6.55 -16.33
C ALA A 131 2.51 -7.67 -17.30
N ASP A 132 1.91 -7.28 -18.43
CA ASP A 132 1.52 -8.21 -19.47
C ASP A 132 2.66 -8.40 -20.49
N LEU A 133 2.89 -9.65 -20.90
CA LEU A 133 3.81 -10.01 -21.99
C LEU A 133 2.98 -10.41 -23.19
N ASP A 134 2.68 -9.45 -24.06
CA ASP A 134 1.80 -9.67 -25.21
C ASP A 134 2.51 -10.26 -26.45
N ASP A 135 3.80 -9.97 -26.62
CA ASP A 135 4.56 -10.38 -27.80
C ASP A 135 6.01 -10.74 -27.44
N TRP A 136 6.43 -11.95 -27.80
CA TRP A 136 7.80 -12.43 -27.66
C TRP A 136 8.15 -13.37 -28.80
N THR A 137 9.43 -13.37 -29.18
CA THR A 137 9.95 -14.21 -30.27
C THR A 137 11.23 -14.90 -29.83
N VAL A 138 11.45 -16.11 -30.33
CA VAL A 138 12.69 -16.86 -30.15
C VAL A 138 13.46 -16.83 -31.46
N ASP A 139 14.70 -16.37 -31.42
CA ASP A 139 15.62 -16.43 -32.57
C ASP A 139 16.77 -17.37 -32.22
N ILE A 140 16.80 -18.56 -32.84
CA ILE A 140 17.85 -19.56 -32.63
C ILE A 140 18.76 -19.57 -33.86
N SER A 141 19.97 -19.05 -33.69
CA SER A 141 20.91 -18.80 -34.81
C SER A 141 21.89 -19.96 -35.09
N SER A 142 22.06 -20.90 -34.15
CA SER A 142 22.91 -22.08 -34.34
C SER A 142 22.66 -23.17 -33.29
N ALA A 143 22.81 -24.43 -33.69
CA ALA A 143 22.94 -25.58 -32.80
C ALA A 143 24.23 -26.32 -33.17
N ALA A 144 25.03 -26.71 -32.19
CA ALA A 144 26.29 -27.40 -32.41
C ALA A 144 26.36 -28.66 -31.56
N GLN A 145 26.67 -29.79 -32.20
CA GLN A 145 26.89 -31.06 -31.53
C GLN A 145 28.28 -31.05 -30.86
N GLN A 146 28.37 -31.58 -29.64
CA GLN A 146 29.65 -31.81 -28.96
C GLN A 146 30.30 -33.12 -29.41
#